data_AF-A0A101FQZ1-F1
#
_entry.id   AF-A0A101FQZ1-F1
#
_cell.length_a   1.000
_cell.length_b   1.000
_cell.length_c   1.000
_cell.angle_alpha   90.00
_cell.angle_beta   90.00
_cell.angle_gamma   90.00
#
_symmetry.space_group_name_H-M   'P 1'
#
loop_
_entity.id
_entity.type
_entity.pdbx_description
1 polymer ?
#
loop_
_entity_poly.entity_id
_entity_poly.type
_entity_poly.pdbx_seq_one_letter_code
_entity_poly.pdbx_strand_id
1 'polypeptide(L)' 'MAKKVGAYICTGCGIGDALDVEALSKVATKEKKLQICKTHAFLCGPEGVELIKQDIQ' A
#
# COMPACT_ATOMS: atom_id res chain seq x y z
N MET A 1 -8.21 -18.58 -11.87
CA MET A 1 -7.91 -18.22 -10.46
C MET A 1 -8.21 -16.73 -10.27
N ALA A 2 -8.82 -16.34 -9.15
CA ALA A 2 -9.06 -14.94 -8.84
C ALA A 2 -7.73 -14.26 -8.47
N LYS A 3 -7.42 -13.12 -9.10
CA LYS A 3 -6.21 -12.35 -8.78
C LYS A 3 -6.40 -11.71 -7.40
N LYS A 4 -5.61 -12.14 -6.41
CA LYS A 4 -5.49 -11.44 -5.12
C LYS A 4 -4.59 -10.22 -5.35
N VAL A 5 -5.12 -9.03 -5.08
CA VAL A 5 -4.41 -7.76 -5.29
C VAL A 5 -4.34 -7.04 -3.95
N GLY A 6 -3.15 -6.55 -3.60
CA GLY A 6 -2.92 -5.66 -2.46
C GLY A 6 -2.45 -4.29 -2.93
N ALA A 7 -2.80 -3.25 -2.17
CA ALA A 7 -2.31 -1.89 -2.37
C ALA A 7 -1.27 -1.53 -1.31
N TYR A 8 -0.16 -0.95 -1.75
CA TYR A 8 0.91 -0.48 -0.88
C TYR A 8 1.26 0.94 -1.29
N ILE A 9 1.07 1.90 -0.38
CA ILE A 9 1.22 3.33 -0.66
C ILE A 9 2.50 3.83 0.02
N CYS A 10 3.45 4.31 -0.77
CA CYS A 10 4.67 4.91 -0.24
C CYS A 10 4.34 6.32 0.28
N THR A 11 4.82 6.67 1.47
CA THR A 11 4.57 8.00 2.07
C THR A 11 5.83 8.85 2.21
N GLY A 12 7.01 8.32 1.90
CA GLY A 12 8.27 9.08 1.89
C GLY A 12 8.49 9.92 0.64
N CYS A 13 9.66 10.55 0.54
CA CYS A 13 10.04 11.42 -0.59
C CYS A 13 9.04 12.56 -0.87
N GLY A 14 8.30 13.01 0.15
CA GLY A 14 7.27 14.04 0.03
C GLY A 14 5.90 13.54 -0.44
N ILE A 15 5.72 12.24 -0.72
CA ILE A 15 4.45 11.70 -1.20
C ILE A 15 3.34 11.84 -0.16
N GLY A 16 3.64 11.57 1.11
CA GLY A 16 2.67 11.70 2.21
C GLY A 16 2.25 13.13 2.51
N ASP A 17 3.04 14.12 2.07
CA ASP A 17 2.71 15.54 2.20
C ASP A 17 1.93 16.05 0.99
N ALA A 18 2.29 15.57 -0.21
CA ALA A 18 1.66 15.96 -1.47
C ALA A 18 0.31 15.29 -1.74
N LEU A 19 0.05 14.11 -1.16
CA LEU A 19 -1.13 13.30 -1.43
C LEU A 19 -1.87 12.93 -0.13
N ASP A 20 -3.20 12.85 -0.22
CA ASP A 20 -4.04 12.34 0.86
C ASP A 20 -4.01 10.80 0.88
N VAL A 21 -3.08 10.26 1.67
CA VAL A 21 -2.85 8.82 1.80
C VAL A 21 -4.07 8.10 2.39
N GLU A 22 -4.82 8.76 3.29
CA GLU A 22 -6.03 8.19 3.87
C GLU A 22 -7.14 8.05 2.83
N ALA A 23 -7.35 9.08 2.00
CA ALA A 23 -8.30 9.02 0.91
C ALA A 23 -7.94 7.90 -0.08
N LEU A 24 -6.67 7.79 -0.48
CA LEU A 24 -6.19 6.70 -1.34
C LEU A 24 -6.41 5.32 -0.72
N SER A 25 -6.17 5.18 0.59
CA SER A 25 -6.42 3.93 1.32
C SER A 25 -7.91 3.58 1.37
N LYS A 26 -8.79 4.58 1.47
CA LYS A 26 -10.25 4.40 1.39
C LYS A 26 -10.69 3.93 0.01
N VAL A 27 -10.14 4.48 -1.07
CA VAL A 27 -10.42 4.00 -2.45
C VAL A 27 -10.05 2.52 -2.58
N ALA A 28 -8.85 2.15 -2.11
CA ALA A 28 -8.36 0.77 -2.17
C ALA A 28 -9.26 -0.22 -1.41
N THR A 29 -9.69 0.15 -0.19
CA THR A 29 -10.45 -0.75 0.70
C THR A 29 -11.96 -0.73 0.45
N LYS A 30 -12.55 0.42 0.10
CA LYS A 30 -14.02 0.54 -0.07
C LYS A 30 -14.46 0.31 -1.50
N GLU A 31 -13.83 0.96 -2.47
CA GLU A 31 -14.26 0.90 -3.87
C GLU A 31 -13.69 -0.34 -4.57
N LYS A 32 -12.38 -0.56 -4.42
CA LYS A 32 -11.70 -1.73 -5.00
C LYS A 32 -11.81 -2.99 -4.15
N LYS A 33 -12.27 -2.86 -2.89
CA LYS A 33 -12.45 -3.97 -1.94
C LYS A 33 -11.20 -4.85 -1.81
N LEU A 34 -10.02 -4.22 -1.89
CA LEU A 34 -8.76 -4.92 -1.71
C LEU A 34 -8.65 -5.34 -0.25
N GLN A 35 -8.24 -6.59 -0.04
CA GLN A 35 -8.10 -7.16 1.30
C GLN A 35 -6.86 -6.63 2.02
N ILE A 36 -5.89 -6.12 1.24
CA ILE A 36 -4.62 -5.62 1.75
C ILE A 36 -4.46 -4.18 1.26
N CYS A 37 -4.33 -3.26 2.22
CA CYS A 37 -3.98 -1.88 1.99
C CYS A 37 -3.04 -1.44 3.12
N LYS A 38 -1.77 -1.19 2.79
CA LYS A 38 -0.75 -0.79 3.77
C LYS A 38 0.00 0.44 3.29
N THR A 39 0.56 1.19 4.23
CA THR A 39 1.36 2.38 3.97
C THR A 39 2.75 2.19 4.58
N HIS A 40 3.78 2.74 3.94
CA HIS A 40 5.13 2.70 4.48
C HIS A 40 5.94 3.92 4.01
N ALA A 41 6.79 4.47 4.87
CA ALA A 41 7.60 5.64 4.55
C ALA A 41 8.64 5.35 3.45
N PHE A 42 9.06 4.08 3.29
CA PHE A 42 10.08 3.72 2.32
C PHE A 42 9.80 2.33 1.73
N LEU A 43 8.88 2.26 0.75
CA LEU A 43 8.51 0.98 0.13
C LEU A 43 9.60 0.37 -0.75
N CYS A 44 10.46 1.20 -1.35
CA CYS A 44 11.57 0.74 -2.18
C CYS A 44 12.78 0.25 -1.36
N GLY A 45 12.75 0.40 -0.02
CA GLY A 45 13.76 -0.13 0.89
C GLY A 45 13.52 -1.58 1.30
N PRO A 46 14.49 -2.18 2.03
CA PRO A 46 14.41 -3.59 2.45
C PRO A 46 13.18 -3.89 3.31
N GLU A 47 12.82 -3.00 4.24
CA GLU A 47 11.65 -3.16 5.12
C GLU A 47 10.33 -3.14 4.32
N GLY A 48 10.22 -2.23 3.34
CA GLY A 48 9.06 -2.15 2.47
C GLY A 48 8.90 -3.39 1.58
N VAL A 49 10.00 -3.89 1.05
CA VAL A 49 10.03 -5.13 0.26
C VAL A 49 9.67 -6.34 1.12
N GLU A 50 10.18 -6.42 2.34
CA GLU A 50 9.87 -7.53 3.25
C GLU A 50 8.39 -7.54 3.66
N LEU A 51 7.83 -6.38 3.97
CA LEU A 51 6.40 -6.21 4.25
C LEU A 51 5.54 -6.77 3.10
N ILE A 52 5.85 -6.40 1.86
CA ILE A 52 5.12 -6.90 0.68
C ILE A 52 5.29 -8.42 0.53
N LYS A 53 6.48 -8.96 0.76
CA LYS A 53 6.74 -10.41 0.68
C LYS A 53 5.92 -11.20 1.69
N GLN A 54 5.82 -10.73 2.93
CA GLN A 54 5.04 -11.38 3.99
C GLN A 54 3.54 -11.47 3.64
N ASP A 55 3.01 -10.45 2.96
CA ASP A 55 1.60 -10.41 2.55
C ASP A 55 1.28 -11.26 1.31
N ILE A 56 2.29 -11.63 0.52
CA ILE A 56 2.13 -12.45 -0.70
C ILE A 56 2.18 -13.95 -0.40
N GLN A 57 2.73 -14.35 0.75
CA GLN A 57 2.89 -15.75 1.15
C GLN A 57 1.56 -16.51 1.31
#